data_AF-A0A9E7AIL0-F1
#
_entry.id   AF-A0A9E7AIL0-F1
#
_cell.length_a   1.000
_cell.length_b   1.000
_cell.length_c   1.000
_cell.angle_alpha   90.00
_cell.angle_beta   90.00
_cell.angle_gamma   90.00
#
_symmetry.space_group_name_H-M   'P 1'
#
loop_
_entity.id
_entity.type
_entity.pdbx_description
1 polymer ?
#
loop_
_entity_poly.entity_id
_entity_poly.type
_entity_poly.pdbx_seq_one_letter_code
_entity_poly.pdbx_strand_id
1 'polypeptide(L)'
;MYQTPYLAWAGFPSPSFSSGDYYPLLPYLFLYLSGAAFNRQFKVEGYPNWMKTFSLPLITEMGKHSLIVYILHQPILLLIALFVSQNIVF
;
A
#
# COMPACT_ATOMS: atom_id res chain seq x y z
N MET A 1 6.79 4.46 23.97
CA MET A 1 5.90 3.49 23.30
C MET A 1 4.49 3.70 23.85
N TYR A 2 3.49 3.91 22.98
CA TYR A 2 2.14 4.29 23.41
C TYR A 2 1.48 3.16 24.21
N GLN A 3 0.97 3.49 25.40
CA GLN A 3 0.39 2.53 26.35
C GLN A 3 -1.06 2.14 26.02
N THR A 4 -1.68 2.80 25.04
CA THR A 4 -3.08 2.62 24.68
C THR A 4 -3.21 1.69 23.46
N PRO A 5 -3.76 0.47 23.60
CA PRO A 5 -3.92 -0.47 22.49
C PRO A 5 -4.92 0.01 21.43
N TYR A 6 -5.77 0.98 21.77
CA TYR A 6 -6.87 1.46 20.94
C TYR A 6 -6.48 2.45 19.85
N LEU A 7 -5.25 2.96 19.80
CA LEU A 7 -4.83 3.95 18.79
C LEU A 7 -4.18 3.33 17.53
N ALA A 8 -4.16 2.00 17.45
CA ALA A 8 -3.63 1.30 16.27
C ALA A 8 -4.36 1.74 14.99
N TRP A 9 -5.68 1.94 15.00
CA TRP A 9 -6.40 2.38 13.80
C TRP A 9 -5.95 3.77 13.29
N ALA A 10 -5.50 4.64 14.19
CA ALA A 10 -5.05 5.99 13.86
C ALA A 10 -3.57 6.05 13.42
N GLY A 11 -2.80 4.97 13.54
CA GLY A 11 -1.36 4.97 13.23
C GLY A 11 -0.44 4.98 14.44
N PHE A 12 -0.98 4.77 15.65
CA PHE A 12 -0.19 4.66 16.87
C PHE A 12 -0.35 3.26 17.47
N PRO A 13 0.28 2.22 16.88
CA PRO A 13 0.19 0.87 17.40
C PRO A 13 0.92 0.75 18.74
N SER A 14 0.40 -0.12 19.60
CA SER A 14 1.08 -0.50 20.85
C SER A 14 2.24 -1.48 20.58
N PRO A 15 3.21 -1.64 21.50
CA PRO A 15 4.33 -2.57 21.31
C PRO A 15 3.92 -4.03 21.14
N SER A 16 2.78 -4.42 21.69
CA SER A 16 2.21 -5.76 21.57
C SER A 16 1.33 -5.94 20.32
N PHE A 17 1.07 -4.86 19.57
CA PHE A 17 0.26 -4.94 18.37
C PHE A 17 1.10 -5.40 17.19
N SER A 18 0.76 -6.57 16.64
CA SER A 18 1.37 -7.12 15.44
C SER A 18 0.27 -7.57 14.49
N SER A 19 0.37 -7.15 13.23
CA SER A 19 -0.53 -7.56 12.16
C SER A 19 0.25 -7.56 10.85
N GLY A 20 0.10 -8.63 10.06
CA GLY A 20 0.79 -8.77 8.77
C GLY A 20 0.33 -7.73 7.74
N ASP A 21 -0.90 -7.25 7.85
CA ASP A 21 -1.52 -6.30 6.92
C ASP A 21 -1.97 -5.03 7.67
N TYR A 22 -1.05 -4.38 8.39
CA TYR A 22 -1.36 -3.17 9.13
C TYR A 22 -1.31 -1.91 8.26
N TYR A 23 -2.47 -1.29 8.04
CA TYR A 23 -2.62 -0.05 7.26
C TYR A 23 -3.35 1.03 8.07
N PRO A 24 -2.63 1.96 8.74
CA PRO A 24 -3.26 2.98 9.58
C PRO A 24 -4.02 4.04 8.79
N LEU A 25 -5.11 4.54 9.35
CA LEU A 25 -5.97 5.49 8.62
C LEU A 25 -5.31 6.86 8.43
N LEU A 26 -4.67 7.43 9.45
CA LEU A 26 -4.21 8.81 9.42
C LEU A 26 -3.12 9.06 8.35
N PRO A 27 -2.06 8.24 8.23
CA PRO A 27 -1.04 8.45 7.20
C PRO A 27 -1.59 8.27 5.79
N TYR A 28 -2.44 7.25 5.59
CA TYR A 28 -2.98 6.93 4.26
C TYR A 28 -4.06 7.93 3.84
N LEU A 29 -4.87 8.41 4.77
CA LEU A 29 -5.82 9.49 4.52
C LEU A 29 -5.10 10.78 4.15
N PHE A 30 -4.02 11.13 4.85
CA PHE A 30 -3.22 12.30 4.52
C PHE A 30 -2.65 12.20 3.10
N LEU A 31 -2.09 11.05 2.71
CA LEU A 31 -1.60 10.81 1.36
C LEU A 31 -2.72 10.93 0.31
N TYR A 32 -3.88 10.33 0.58
CA TYR A 32 -5.06 10.44 -0.28
C TYR A 32 -5.50 11.90 -0.47
N LEU A 33 -5.64 12.65 0.62
CA LEU A 33 -6.05 14.05 0.57
C LEU A 33 -5.02 14.93 -0.14
N SER A 34 -3.73 14.68 0.09
CA SER A 34 -2.65 15.38 -0.62
C SER A 34 -2.73 15.15 -2.13
N GLY A 35 -2.90 13.89 -2.56
CA GLY A 35 -3.10 13.56 -3.96
C GLY A 35 -4.36 14.19 -4.56
N ALA A 36 -5.47 14.19 -3.81
CA ALA A 36 -6.71 14.84 -4.23
C ALA A 36 -6.57 16.36 -4.38
N ALA A 37 -5.85 17.01 -3.46
CA ALA A 37 -5.55 18.43 -3.52
C ALA A 37 -4.67 18.78 -4.73
N PHE A 38 -3.59 18.03 -4.97
CA PHE A 38 -2.76 18.19 -6.16
C PHE A 38 -3.55 17.98 -7.45
N ASN A 39 -4.40 16.94 -7.50
CA ASN A 39 -5.24 16.70 -8.67
C ASN A 39 -6.22 17.85 -8.93
N ARG A 40 -6.79 18.45 -7.87
CA ARG A 40 -7.64 19.64 -7.99
C ARG A 40 -6.86 20.82 -8.57
N GLN A 41 -5.62 21.04 -8.12
CA GLN A 41 -4.75 22.08 -8.66
C GLN A 41 -4.41 21.84 -10.14
N PHE A 42 -3.97 20.62 -10.50
CA PHE A 42 -3.63 20.27 -11.88
C PHE A 42 -4.83 20.26 -12.84
N LYS A 43 -6.06 20.07 -12.35
CA LYS A 43 -7.25 20.26 -13.18
C LYS A 43 -7.47 21.72 -13.61
N VAL A 44 -7.01 22.69 -12.80
CA VAL A 44 -7.12 24.11 -13.11
C VAL A 44 -5.93 24.58 -13.95
N GLU A 45 -4.71 24.18 -13.56
CA GLU A 45 -3.46 24.64 -14.19
C GLU A 45 -3.03 23.79 -15.40
N GLY A 46 -3.62 22.60 -15.55
CA GLY A 46 -3.22 21.60 -16.53
C GLY A 46 -2.17 20.62 -15.99
N TYR A 47 -2.24 19.37 -16.46
CA TYR A 47 -1.24 18.35 -16.11
C TYR A 47 0.08 18.59 -16.85
N PRO A 48 1.24 18.40 -16.18
CA PRO A 48 2.55 18.46 -16.81
C PRO A 48 2.69 17.50 -18.00
N ASN A 49 3.42 17.90 -19.04
CA ASN A 49 3.58 17.08 -20.25
C ASN A 49 4.23 15.72 -19.98
N TRP A 50 5.21 15.65 -19.08
CA TRP A 50 5.86 14.39 -18.71
C TRP A 50 4.86 13.38 -18.15
N MET A 51 3.84 13.83 -17.41
CA MET A 51 2.81 12.94 -16.84
C MET A 51 1.90 12.35 -17.91
N LYS A 52 1.68 13.07 -19.02
CA LYS A 52 0.89 12.60 -20.16
C LYS A 52 1.67 11.62 -21.04
N THR A 53 2.98 11.80 -21.15
CA THR A 53 3.86 10.95 -21.97
C THR A 53 4.35 9.72 -21.20
N PHE A 54 4.37 9.79 -19.88
CA PHE A 54 4.79 8.67 -19.04
C PHE A 54 3.76 7.55 -19.08
N SER A 55 4.11 6.48 -19.78
CA SER A 55 3.31 5.26 -19.85
C SER A 55 4.23 4.05 -19.66
N LEU A 56 3.89 3.21 -18.69
CA LEU A 56 4.51 1.92 -18.48
C LEU A 56 3.47 0.85 -18.80
N PRO A 57 3.38 0.37 -20.05
CA PRO A 57 2.24 -0.43 -20.52
C PRO A 57 2.04 -1.70 -19.71
N LEU A 58 3.13 -2.35 -19.28
CA LEU A 58 3.08 -3.52 -18.41
C LEU A 58 2.45 -3.22 -17.04
N ILE A 59 2.83 -2.10 -16.41
CA ILE A 59 2.29 -1.69 -15.11
C ILE A 59 0.82 -1.26 -15.27
N THR A 60 0.49 -0.59 -16.36
CA THR A 60 -0.90 -0.21 -16.68
C THR A 60 -1.80 -1.44 -16.84
N GLU A 61 -1.35 -2.47 -17.57
CA GLU A 61 -2.11 -3.73 -17.71
C GLU A 61 -2.22 -4.50 -16.40
N MET A 62 -1.14 -4.60 -15.62
CA MET A 62 -1.19 -5.21 -14.28
C MET A 62 -2.15 -4.45 -13.35
N GLY A 63 -2.21 -3.12 -13.46
CA GLY A 63 -3.12 -2.26 -12.69
C GLY A 63 -4.60 -2.52 -12.99
N LYS A 64 -4.96 -2.83 -14.24
CA LYS A 64 -6.34 -3.19 -14.62
C LYS A 64 -6.83 -4.48 -13.95
N HIS A 65 -5.90 -5.41 -13.69
CA HIS A 65 -6.17 -6.66 -12.99
C HIS A 65 -5.66 -6.65 -11.54
N SER A 66 -5.50 -5.45 -10.96
CA SER A 66 -4.92 -5.25 -9.62
C SER A 66 -5.61 -6.08 -8.53
N LEU A 67 -6.93 -6.27 -8.61
CA LEU A 67 -7.67 -7.11 -7.65
C LEU A 67 -7.22 -8.58 -7.69
N ILE A 68 -7.06 -9.14 -8.89
CA ILE A 68 -6.62 -10.54 -9.06
C ILE A 68 -5.19 -10.69 -8.56
N VAL A 69 -4.31 -9.76 -8.94
CA VAL A 69 -2.93 -9.71 -8.46
C VAL A 69 -2.90 -9.61 -6.94
N TYR A 70 -3.74 -8.77 -6.34
CA TYR A 70 -3.86 -8.61 -4.89
C TYR A 70 -4.35 -9.89 -4.21
N ILE A 71 -5.34 -10.59 -4.76
CA ILE A 71 -5.82 -11.84 -4.15
C ILE A 71 -4.75 -12.94 -4.23
N LEU A 72 -4.02 -13.02 -5.33
CA LEU A 72 -3.01 -14.06 -5.54
C LEU A 72 -1.71 -13.82 -4.77
N HIS A 73 -1.32 -12.55 -4.53
CA HIS A 73 -0.03 -12.29 -3.89
C HIS A 73 0.03 -12.81 -2.45
N GLN A 74 -1.05 -12.69 -1.67
CA GLN A 74 -1.11 -13.16 -0.27
C GLN A 74 -0.77 -14.66 -0.12
N PRO A 75 -1.47 -15.61 -0.78
CA PRO A 75 -1.12 -17.02 -0.69
C PRO A 75 0.27 -17.33 -1.27
N ILE A 76 0.70 -16.64 -2.34
CA ILE A 76 2.04 -16.84 -2.90
C ILE A 76 3.12 -16.43 -1.90
N LEU A 77 2.99 -15.27 -1.25
CA LEU A 77 3.95 -14.81 -0.24
C LEU A 77 3.98 -15.73 0.97
N LEU A 78 2.83 -16.23 1.42
CA LEU A 78 2.76 -17.21 2.51
C LEU A 78 3.44 -18.53 2.13
N LEU A 79 3.25 -19.02 0.90
CA LEU A 79 3.93 -20.22 0.41
C LEU A 79 5.44 -20.04 0.31
N ILE A 80 5.90 -18.89 -0.18
CA ILE A 80 7.33 -18.55 -0.24
C ILE A 80 7.91 -18.47 1.18
N ALA A 81 7.23 -17.78 2.09
CA ALA A 81 7.67 -17.66 3.49
C ALA A 81 7.75 -19.03 4.18
N LEU A 82 6.78 -19.90 3.93
CA LEU A 82 6.78 -21.27 4.44
C LEU A 82 7.96 -22.08 3.87
N PHE A 83 8.17 -22.03 2.56
CA PHE A 83 9.28 -22.72 1.91
C PHE A 83 10.63 -22.24 2.45
N VAL A 84 10.84 -20.93 2.53
CA VAL A 84 12.05 -20.34 3.09
C VAL A 84 12.25 -20.75 4.55
N SER A 85 11.21 -20.69 5.38
CA SER A 85 11.28 -21.12 6.78
C SER A 85 11.68 -22.58 6.93
N GLN A 86 11.23 -23.47 6.04
CA GLN A 86 11.60 -24.88 6.09
C GLN A 86 13.06 -25.11 5.69
N ASN A 87 13.61 -24.36 4.72
CA ASN A 87 14.99 -24.52 4.27
C ASN A 87 16.04 -23.88 5.21
N ILE A 88 15.63 -22.98 6.11
CA ILE A 88 16.53 -22.33 7.09
C ILE A 88 16.66 -23.14 8.39
N VAL A 89 15.67 -23.99 8.69
CA VAL A 89 15.58 -24.74 9.97
C VAL A 89 16.24 -26.14 9.88
N PHE A 90 16.75 -26.53 8.71
CA PHE A 90 17.64 -27.68 8.52
C PHE A 90 19.08 -27.22 8.27
#